data_AF-A0A1M5XFW3-F1
#
_entry.id   AF-A0A1M5XFW3-F1
#
_cell.length_a   1.000
_cell.length_b   1.000
_cell.length_c   1.000
_cell.angle_alpha   90.00
_cell.angle_beta   90.00
_cell.angle_gamma   90.00
#
_symmetry.space_group_name_H-M   'P 1'
#
loop_
_entity.id
_entity.type
_entity.pdbx_description
1 polymer ?
#
loop_
_entity_poly.entity_id
_entity_poly.type
_entity_poly.pdbx_seq_one_letter_code
_entity_poly.pdbx_strand_id
1 'polypeptide(L)'
;MNITSICFGLVFLIGGIIFFLGRGHIKLSAWKAMSDKEKSQINIKPLCHNIGAMIMICGVIFLVSGLWGRFQDKFFIWSMILWLIAAGTDVYFIGKSKRYINK
;
A
#
# COMPACT_ATOMS: atom_id res chain seq x y z
N MET A 1 -24.79 -2.67 -5.41
CA MET A 1 -23.48 -2.43 -6.05
C MET A 1 -23.08 -0.99 -5.77
N ASN A 2 -21.96 -0.76 -5.11
CA ASN A 2 -21.52 0.61 -4.77
C ASN A 2 -20.42 1.04 -5.74
N ILE A 3 -20.80 1.88 -6.70
CA ILE A 3 -19.91 2.35 -7.78
C ILE A 3 -18.73 3.13 -7.20
N THR A 4 -18.94 3.91 -6.15
CA THR A 4 -17.89 4.68 -5.47
C THR A 4 -16.80 3.76 -4.92
N SER A 5 -17.18 2.67 -4.23
CA SER A 5 -16.23 1.68 -3.73
C SER A 5 -15.48 0.97 -4.85
N ILE A 6 -16.14 0.68 -5.98
CA ILE A 6 -15.49 0.09 -7.15
C ILE A 6 -14.44 1.05 -7.74
N CYS A 7 -14.80 2.32 -7.94
CA CYS A 7 -13.88 3.34 -8.45
C CYS A 7 -12.65 3.48 -7.56
N PHE A 8 -12.84 3.62 -6.24
CA PHE A 8 -11.71 3.68 -5.30
C PHE A 8 -10.87 2.40 -5.32
N GLY A 9 -11.53 1.24 -5.35
CA GLY A 9 -10.86 -0.06 -5.42
C GLY A 9 -9.96 -0.19 -6.64
N LEU A 10 -10.43 0.21 -7.83
CA LEU A 10 -9.64 0.23 -9.05
C LEU A 10 -8.46 1.19 -8.98
N VAL A 11 -8.67 2.41 -8.46
CA VAL A 11 -7.60 3.41 -8.30
C VAL A 11 -6.50 2.88 -7.38
N PHE A 12 -6.86 2.30 -6.23
CA PHE A 12 -5.91 1.70 -5.31
C PHE A 12 -5.22 0.46 -5.90
N LEU A 13 -5.94 -0.39 -6.65
CA LEU A 13 -5.32 -1.54 -7.29
C LEU A 13 -4.25 -1.11 -8.32
N ILE A 14 -4.60 -0.16 -9.20
CA ILE A 14 -3.67 0.36 -10.22
C ILE A 14 -2.48 1.05 -9.56
N GLY A 15 -2.73 1.91 -8.56
CA GLY A 15 -1.68 2.58 -7.80
C GLY A 15 -0.75 1.57 -7.10
N GLY A 16 -1.33 0.57 -6.47
CA GLY A 16 -0.60 -0.51 -5.79
C GLY A 16 0.26 -1.33 -6.75
N ILE A 17 -0.23 -1.67 -7.94
CA ILE A 17 0.55 -2.35 -8.99
C ILE A 17 1.74 -1.49 -9.45
N ILE A 18 1.54 -0.18 -9.64
CA ILE A 18 2.62 0.74 -10.05
C ILE A 18 3.73 0.79 -8.99
N PHE A 19 3.36 0.81 -7.70
CA PHE A 19 4.30 0.70 -6.59
C PHE A 19 4.96 -0.69 -6.54
N PHE A 20 4.19 -1.76 -6.71
CA PHE A 20 4.70 -3.13 -6.68
C PHE A 20 5.75 -3.42 -7.74
N LEU A 21 5.56 -2.88 -8.94
CA LEU A 21 6.53 -2.94 -10.05
C LEU A 21 7.77 -2.07 -9.82
N GLY A 22 7.85 -1.36 -8.68
CA GLY A 22 8.98 -0.54 -8.32
C GLY A 22 9.09 0.75 -9.14
N ARG A 23 8.03 1.19 -9.84
CA ARG A 23 8.03 2.45 -10.61
C ARG A 23 7.45 3.64 -9.82
N GLY A 24 6.74 3.37 -8.72
CA GLY A 24 6.12 4.40 -7.87
C GLY A 24 7.10 5.32 -7.15
N HIS A 25 8.28 4.80 -6.76
CA HIS A 25 9.24 5.57 -5.96
C HIS A 25 9.84 6.80 -6.66
N ILE A 26 9.93 6.78 -7.99
CA ILE A 26 10.52 7.87 -8.79
C ILE A 26 9.66 9.15 -8.70
N LYS A 27 8.36 9.00 -8.43
CA LYS A 27 7.42 10.13 -8.27
C LYS A 27 7.27 10.61 -6.83
N LEU A 28 7.81 9.90 -5.84
CA LEU A 28 7.73 10.33 -4.44
C LEU A 28 8.64 11.56 -4.24
N SER A 29 8.06 12.69 -3.89
CA SER A 29 8.79 13.90 -3.50
C SER A 29 9.75 13.63 -2.33
N ALA A 30 9.32 12.81 -1.37
CA ALA A 30 10.14 12.36 -0.25
C ALA A 30 11.38 11.58 -0.70
N TRP A 31 11.26 10.73 -1.73
CA TRP A 31 12.42 10.02 -2.29
C TRP A 31 13.37 10.99 -3.00
N LYS A 32 12.84 11.97 -3.76
CA LYS A 32 13.66 12.97 -4.44
C LYS A 32 14.43 13.86 -3.47
N ALA A 33 13.82 14.23 -2.35
CA ALA A 33 14.42 15.10 -1.33
C ALA A 33 15.51 14.40 -0.49
N MET A 34 15.57 13.07 -0.52
CA MET A 34 16.55 12.28 0.24
C MET A 34 17.95 12.37 -0.39
N SER A 35 18.99 12.42 0.45
CA SER A 35 20.38 12.50 -0.04
C SER A 35 20.82 11.18 -0.70
N ASP A 36 21.79 11.22 -1.61
CA ASP A 36 22.24 10.01 -2.33
C ASP A 36 22.88 8.96 -1.41
N LYS A 37 23.40 9.38 -0.24
CA LYS A 37 23.89 8.48 0.82
C LYS A 37 22.76 7.71 1.51
N GLU A 38 21.62 8.33 1.73
CA GLU A 38 20.44 7.66 2.31
C GLU A 38 19.76 6.76 1.29
N LYS A 39 19.70 7.20 0.02
CA LYS A 39 19.16 6.39 -1.08
C LYS A 39 19.97 5.11 -1.32
N SER A 40 21.30 5.18 -1.26
CA SER A 40 22.16 4.00 -1.48
C SER A 40 22.07 2.97 -0.35
N GLN A 41 21.71 3.43 0.86
CA GLN A 41 21.45 2.58 2.01
C GLN A 41 20.06 1.96 1.99
N ILE A 42 19.11 2.40 1.16
CA ILE A 42 17.75 1.85 1.12
C ILE A 42 17.58 0.97 -0.12
N ASN A 43 17.24 -0.30 0.10
CA ASN A 43 16.79 -1.17 -0.97
C ASN A 43 15.33 -0.83 -1.32
N ILE A 44 15.16 0.08 -2.28
CA ILE A 44 13.84 0.61 -2.64
C ILE A 44 12.90 -0.44 -3.23
N LYS A 45 13.44 -1.47 -3.89
CA LYS A 45 12.64 -2.47 -4.60
C LYS A 45 11.75 -3.30 -3.67
N PRO A 46 12.27 -3.96 -2.61
CA PRO A 46 11.44 -4.68 -1.64
C PRO A 46 10.53 -3.75 -0.83
N LEU A 47 10.95 -2.50 -0.58
CA LEU A 47 10.13 -1.52 0.12
C LEU A 47 8.90 -1.10 -0.71
N CYS A 48 9.12 -0.78 -1.99
CA CYS A 48 8.05 -0.40 -2.92
C CYS A 48 7.10 -1.57 -3.19
N HIS A 49 7.63 -2.80 -3.23
CA HIS A 49 6.84 -4.03 -3.34
C HIS A 49 5.90 -4.22 -2.14
N ASN A 50 6.40 -4.02 -0.91
CA ASN A 50 5.62 -4.19 0.31
C ASN A 50 4.52 -3.12 0.44
N ILE A 51 4.89 -1.85 0.21
CA ILE A 51 3.93 -0.73 0.19
C ILE A 51 2.87 -0.94 -0.90
N GLY A 52 3.30 -1.34 -2.11
CA GLY A 52 2.41 -1.64 -3.22
C GLY A 52 1.42 -2.76 -2.87
N ALA A 53 1.89 -3.82 -2.21
CA ALA A 53 1.04 -4.91 -1.73
C ALA A 53 -0.02 -4.42 -0.72
N MET A 54 0.36 -3.59 0.27
CA MET A 54 -0.61 -3.04 1.22
C MET A 54 -1.68 -2.17 0.56
N ILE A 55 -1.30 -1.35 -0.43
CA ILE A 55 -2.23 -0.55 -1.22
C ILE A 55 -3.15 -1.44 -2.06
N MET A 56 -2.63 -2.51 -2.68
CA MET A 56 -3.45 -3.47 -3.44
C MET A 56 -4.45 -4.19 -2.55
N ILE A 57 -4.07 -4.61 -1.34
CA ILE A 57 -4.99 -5.24 -0.37
C ILE A 57 -6.13 -4.29 -0.02
N CYS A 58 -5.83 -3.00 0.18
CA CYS A 58 -6.86 -1.97 0.38
C CYS A 58 -7.82 -1.89 -0.82
N GLY A 59 -7.26 -1.85 -2.04
CA GLY A 59 -8.04 -1.83 -3.28
C GLY A 59 -8.97 -3.03 -3.42
N VAL A 60 -8.49 -4.23 -3.07
CA VAL A 60 -9.30 -5.46 -3.06
C VAL A 60 -10.44 -5.37 -2.05
N ILE A 61 -10.20 -4.87 -0.83
CA ILE A 61 -11.27 -4.68 0.18
C ILE A 61 -12.36 -3.75 -0.35
N PHE A 62 -11.98 -2.65 -1.02
CA PHE A 62 -12.93 -1.72 -1.65
C PHE A 62 -13.68 -2.35 -2.84
N LEU A 63 -13.02 -3.13 -3.69
CA LEU A 63 -13.66 -3.84 -4.82
C LEU A 63 -14.66 -4.88 -4.32
N VAL A 64 -14.29 -5.69 -3.33
CA VAL A 64 -15.17 -6.71 -2.74
C VAL A 64 -16.40 -6.05 -2.10
N SER A 65 -16.21 -4.94 -1.39
CA SER A 65 -17.32 -4.12 -0.88
C SER A 65 -18.21 -3.57 -2.00
N GLY A 66 -17.62 -3.09 -3.09
CA GLY A 66 -18.37 -2.55 -4.23
C GLY A 66 -19.22 -3.58 -4.96
N LEU A 67 -18.68 -4.79 -5.16
CA LEU A 67 -19.30 -5.90 -5.89
C LEU A 67 -20.28 -6.71 -5.02
N TRP A 68 -20.03 -6.81 -3.71
CA TRP A 68 -20.83 -7.65 -2.80
C TRP A 68 -21.63 -6.81 -1.80
N GLY A 69 -22.93 -6.66 -2.04
CA GLY A 69 -23.83 -5.86 -1.19
C GLY A 69 -23.87 -6.28 0.28
N ARG A 70 -23.63 -7.57 0.59
CA ARG A 70 -23.64 -8.11 1.96
C ARG A 70 -22.38 -7.75 2.77
N PHE A 71 -21.31 -7.35 2.09
CA PHE A 71 -20.04 -6.96 2.71
C PHE A 71 -20.03 -5.46 3.10
N GLN A 72 -20.96 -4.66 2.59
CA GLN A 72 -20.92 -3.19 2.63
C GLN A 72 -21.08 -2.56 4.02
N ASP A 73 -21.60 -3.30 5.00
CA ASP A 73 -21.84 -2.78 6.35
C ASP A 73 -20.68 -3.10 7.31
N LYS A 74 -20.95 -3.91 8.35
CA LYS A 74 -20.01 -4.16 9.45
C LYS A 74 -18.73 -4.85 8.97
N PHE A 75 -18.82 -5.72 7.98
CA PHE A 75 -17.65 -6.45 7.47
C PHE A 75 -16.64 -5.53 6.81
N PHE A 76 -17.08 -4.57 6.00
CA PHE A 76 -16.18 -3.58 5.41
C PHE A 76 -15.47 -2.74 6.48
N ILE A 77 -16.19 -2.28 7.51
CA ILE A 77 -15.61 -1.49 8.60
C ILE A 77 -14.55 -2.32 9.36
N TRP A 78 -14.87 -3.57 9.73
CA TRP A 78 -13.91 -4.45 10.41
C TRP A 78 -12.69 -4.76 9.54
N SER A 79 -12.87 -4.99 8.24
CA SER A 79 -11.76 -5.17 7.29
C SER A 79 -10.87 -3.93 7.19
N MET A 80 -11.45 -2.73 7.19
CA MET A 80 -10.68 -1.48 7.17
C MET A 80 -9.89 -1.27 8.46
N ILE A 81 -10.47 -1.59 9.63
CA ILE A 81 -9.75 -1.53 10.91
C ILE A 81 -8.59 -2.51 10.92
N LEU A 82 -8.82 -3.76 10.51
CA LEU A 82 -7.76 -4.77 10.44
C LEU A 82 -6.65 -4.37 9.46
N TRP A 83 -7.02 -3.82 8.30
CA TRP A 83 -6.07 -3.31 7.33
C TRP A 83 -5.27 -2.13 7.86
N LEU A 84 -5.89 -1.19 8.61
CA LEU A 84 -5.19 -0.08 9.25
C LEU A 84 -4.18 -0.55 10.29
N ILE A 85 -4.54 -1.53 11.12
CA ILE A 85 -3.62 -2.14 12.09
C ILE A 85 -2.45 -2.81 11.37
N ALA A 86 -2.74 -3.57 10.31
CA ALA A 86 -1.71 -4.22 9.49
C ALA A 86 -0.78 -3.19 8.83
N ALA A 87 -1.32 -2.12 8.24
CA ALA A 87 -0.55 -1.05 7.62
C ALA A 87 0.31 -0.28 8.64
N GLY A 88 -0.22 0.03 9.82
CA GLY A 88 0.55 0.67 10.89
C GLY A 88 1.68 -0.22 11.39
N THR A 89 1.42 -1.52 11.53
CA THR A 89 2.42 -2.52 11.89
C THR A 89 3.49 -2.63 10.81
N ASP A 90 3.10 -2.65 9.54
CA ASP A 90 4.01 -2.68 8.39
C ASP A 90 4.97 -1.49 8.37
N VAL A 91 4.44 -0.28 8.56
CA VAL A 91 5.24 0.96 8.66
C VAL A 91 6.18 0.92 9.85
N TYR A 92 5.72 0.46 11.01
CA TYR A 92 6.57 0.29 12.19
C TYR A 92 7.72 -0.69 11.94
N PHE A 93 7.44 -1.81 11.27
CA PHE A 93 8.46 -2.80 10.89
C PHE A 93 9.43 -2.27 9.84
N ILE A 94 8.98 -1.46 8.88
CA ILE A 94 9.85 -0.79 7.90
C ILE A 94 10.85 0.12 8.63
N GLY A 95 10.37 0.93 9.58
CA GLY A 95 11.23 1.87 10.32
C GLY A 95 12.23 1.21 11.26
N LYS A 96 11.88 0.05 11.83
CA LYS A 96 12.73 -0.65 12.83
C LYS A 96 13.60 -1.76 12.23
N SER A 97 13.20 -2.36 11.11
CA SER A 97 13.93 -3.48 10.53
C SER A 97 15.03 -3.04 9.57
N LYS A 98 16.20 -3.68 9.65
CA LYS A 98 17.28 -3.54 8.67
C LYS A 98 16.96 -4.23 7.33
N ARG A 99 15.74 -4.76 7.15
CA ARG A 99 15.34 -5.58 5.98
C ARG A 99 15.38 -4.80 4.67
N TYR A 100 15.20 -3.49 4.75
CA TYR A 100 15.23 -2.58 3.62
C TYR A 100 16.52 -1.76 3.56
N ILE A 101 17.52 -2.10 4.38
CA ILE A 101 18.83 -1.46 4.37
C ILE A 101 19.77 -2.30 3.50
N ASN A 102 20.44 -1.69 2.53
CA ASN A 102 21.53 -2.31 1.78
C ASN A 102 22.68 -2.60 2.74
N LYS A 103 23.17 -3.84 2.70
CA LYS A 103 24.33 -4.29 3.48
C LYS A 103 25.61 -3.61 3.01
#